data_AF-A0A915KLK2-F1
#
_entry.id   AF-A0A915KLK2-F1
#
_cell.length_a   1.000
_cell.length_b   1.000
_cell.length_c   1.000
_cell.angle_alpha   90.00
_cell.angle_beta   90.00
_cell.angle_gamma   90.00
#
_symmetry.space_group_name_H-M   'P 1'
#
loop_
_entity.id
_entity.type
_entity.pdbx_description
1 polymer ?
#
loop_
_entity_poly.entity_id
_entity_poly.type
_entity_poly.pdbx_seq_one_letter_code
_entity_poly.pdbx_strand_id
1 'polypeptide(L)'
;MGYNRTAAPIESNDPADKTVKLLPLEVAVLRALRQIEAAHFPGYEMCGKTDRFNFVVMGLVGKNINDLRKSLPGQKFSLNSAIHIGIHSLSGIGEIHQAGDIKPANMCIGRDPADLRGVYILDWGMCRKYVDDNGQLHKRRIKAAFRGTPYYCSVNALFCVDQGRVDDVWAW
;
A
#
# COMPACT_ATOMS: atom_id res chain seq x y z
N MET A 1 2.54 -8.98 29.11
CA MET A 1 2.77 -7.80 28.24
C MET A 1 3.71 -8.22 27.12
N GLY A 2 3.17 -8.57 25.97
CA GLY A 2 3.99 -8.84 24.78
C GLY A 2 4.45 -7.52 24.19
N TYR A 3 5.73 -7.39 23.88
CA TYR A 3 6.23 -6.23 23.14
C TYR A 3 5.52 -6.18 21.78
N ASN A 4 4.68 -5.16 21.54
CA ASN A 4 4.17 -4.87 20.21
C ASN A 4 5.37 -4.58 19.32
N ARG A 5 5.58 -5.41 18.29
CA ARG A 5 6.70 -5.23 17.37
C ARG A 5 6.31 -4.22 16.31
N THR A 6 7.17 -3.23 16.11
CA THR A 6 6.94 -2.15 15.15
C THR A 6 7.92 -2.21 13.99
N ALA A 7 7.47 -1.80 12.81
CA ALA A 7 8.30 -1.49 11.65
C ALA A 7 8.58 0.01 11.62
N ALA A 8 9.80 0.40 11.23
CA ALA A 8 10.16 1.81 11.10
C ALA A 8 10.87 2.11 9.78
N PRO A 9 10.13 2.42 8.69
CA PRO A 9 10.75 2.99 7.49
C PRO A 9 11.41 4.33 7.79
N ILE A 10 12.59 4.53 7.22
CA ILE A 10 13.43 5.71 7.42
C ILE A 10 13.84 6.25 6.05
N GLU A 11 13.83 7.57 5.92
CA GLU A 11 14.25 8.27 4.70
C GLU A 11 15.25 9.37 5.07
N SER A 12 16.43 9.37 4.47
CA SER A 12 17.48 10.37 4.74
C SER A 12 17.06 11.78 4.31
N ASN A 13 17.49 12.79 5.07
CA ASN A 13 17.36 14.21 4.71
C ASN A 13 18.67 14.80 4.13
N ASP A 14 19.68 13.96 3.88
CA ASP A 14 20.94 14.39 3.26
C ASP A 14 20.69 15.02 1.86
N PRO A 15 21.10 16.27 1.61
CA PRO A 15 20.98 16.89 0.29
C PRO A 15 21.72 16.15 -0.84
N ALA A 16 22.74 15.35 -0.51
CA ALA A 16 23.45 14.51 -1.48
C ALA A 16 22.63 13.29 -1.93
N ASP A 17 21.63 12.89 -1.14
CA ASP A 17 20.75 11.77 -1.45
C ASP A 17 19.67 12.20 -2.46
N LYS A 18 19.88 11.80 -3.72
CA LYS A 18 18.98 12.10 -4.84
C LYS A 18 17.74 11.19 -4.90
N THR A 19 17.54 10.30 -3.94
CA THR A 19 16.33 9.47 -3.89
C THR A 19 15.08 10.33 -3.73
N VAL A 20 14.01 9.95 -4.43
CA VAL A 20 12.72 10.63 -4.29
C VAL A 20 12.20 10.39 -2.88
N LYS A 21 11.82 11.48 -2.21
CA LYS A 21 11.29 11.46 -0.85
C LYS A 21 9.80 11.14 -0.88
N LEU A 22 9.43 9.97 -0.36
CA LEU A 22 8.08 9.40 -0.41
C LEU A 22 7.43 9.28 0.97
N LEU A 23 8.22 9.25 2.06
CA LEU A 23 7.68 9.13 3.42
C LEU A 23 6.61 10.18 3.77
N PRO A 24 6.75 11.47 3.38
CA PRO A 24 5.69 12.46 3.63
C PRO A 24 4.35 12.09 2.97
N LEU A 25 4.40 11.52 1.76
CA LEU A 25 3.21 11.04 1.05
C LEU A 25 2.62 9.83 1.78
N GLU A 26 3.45 8.86 2.17
CA GLU A 26 2.99 7.69 2.91
C GLU A 26 2.27 8.04 4.21
N VAL A 27 2.82 8.99 4.98
CA VAL A 27 2.21 9.48 6.21
C VAL A 27 0.88 10.18 5.94
N ALA A 28 0.75 10.92 4.83
CA ALA A 28 -0.51 11.55 4.45
C ALA A 28 -1.59 10.50 4.14
N VAL A 29 -1.25 9.46 3.39
CA VAL A 29 -2.15 8.34 3.08
C VAL A 29 -2.56 7.59 4.35
N LEU A 30 -1.60 7.25 5.22
CA LEU A 30 -1.87 6.60 6.51
C LEU A 30 -2.79 7.42 7.41
N ARG A 31 -2.68 8.75 7.40
CA ARG A 31 -3.60 9.63 8.13
C ARG A 31 -5.00 9.60 7.55
N ALA A 32 -5.15 9.65 6.23
CA ALA A 32 -6.45 9.56 5.56
C ALA A 32 -7.15 8.21 5.84
N LEU A 33 -6.41 7.11 5.75
CA LEU A 33 -6.90 5.76 6.06
C LEU A 33 -7.33 5.62 7.53
N ARG A 34 -6.60 6.25 8.45
CA ARG A 34 -6.98 6.25 9.88
C ARG A 34 -8.29 7.00 10.14
N GLN A 35 -8.58 8.06 9.39
CA GLN A 35 -9.83 8.83 9.54
C GLN A 35 -11.08 8.04 9.13
N ILE A 36 -10.93 7.09 8.21
CA ILE A 36 -12.01 6.20 7.77
C ILE A 36 -11.99 4.84 8.49
N GLU A 37 -11.14 4.68 9.51
CA GLU A 37 -10.98 3.43 10.27
C GLU A 37 -10.70 2.21 9.38
N ALA A 38 -9.88 2.39 8.34
CA ALA A 38 -9.57 1.35 7.36
C ALA A 38 -8.94 0.11 8.04
N ALA A 39 -9.49 -1.07 7.76
CA ALA A 39 -9.11 -2.31 8.44
C ALA A 39 -7.89 -3.00 7.79
N HIS A 40 -7.62 -2.74 6.50
CA HIS A 40 -6.63 -3.48 5.72
C HIS A 40 -5.26 -2.77 5.65
N PHE A 41 -4.96 -1.93 6.65
CA PHE A 41 -3.72 -1.17 6.73
C PHE A 41 -3.14 -1.25 8.14
N PRO A 42 -1.82 -1.40 8.30
CA PRO A 42 -1.22 -1.37 9.62
C PRO A 42 -1.43 0.00 10.24
N GLY A 43 -1.92 0.01 11.49
CA GLY A 43 -1.93 1.22 12.29
C GLY A 43 -0.52 1.76 12.48
N TYR A 44 -0.39 3.08 12.54
CA TYR A 44 0.87 3.74 12.89
C TYR A 44 0.79 4.38 14.27
N GLU A 45 1.88 4.29 15.02
CA GLU A 45 1.99 4.79 16.39
C GLU A 45 2.53 6.22 16.39
N MET A 46 3.61 6.47 15.63
CA MET A 46 4.24 7.78 15.56
C MET A 46 4.88 8.02 14.20
N CYS A 47 5.07 9.30 13.86
CA CYS A 47 5.89 9.72 12.73
C CYS A 47 6.65 10.98 13.14
N GLY A 48 7.79 11.22 12.51
CA GLY A 48 8.64 12.34 12.88
C GLY A 48 9.62 12.73 11.80
N LYS A 49 10.12 13.95 11.94
CA LYS A 49 11.18 14.52 11.12
C LYS A 49 12.31 14.98 12.04
N THR A 50 13.53 14.68 11.63
CA THR A 50 14.76 15.18 12.25
C THR A 50 15.61 15.87 11.18
N ASP A 51 16.71 16.51 11.56
CA ASP A 51 17.63 17.08 10.58
C ASP A 51 18.30 16.03 9.69
N ARG A 52 18.36 14.77 10.15
CA ARG A 52 19.06 13.68 9.46
C ARG A 52 18.14 12.78 8.66
N PHE A 53 16.92 12.55 9.13
CA PHE A 53 15.97 11.64 8.50
C PHE A 53 14.52 11.87 8.92
N ASN A 54 13.61 11.39 8.09
CA ASN A 54 12.18 11.23 8.38
C ASN A 54 11.91 9.76 8.75
N PHE A 55 10.91 9.53 9.60
CA PHE A 55 10.52 8.17 9.98
C PHE A 55 9.02 8.05 10.26
N VAL A 56 8.51 6.83 10.14
CA VAL A 56 7.19 6.42 10.60
C VAL A 56 7.33 5.11 11.37
N VAL A 57 6.67 4.97 12.51
CA VAL A 57 6.61 3.74 13.31
C VAL A 57 5.22 3.17 13.19
N MET A 58 5.12 1.95 12.68
CA MET A 58 3.83 1.27 12.42
C MET A 58 3.85 -0.19 12.86
N GLY A 59 2.66 -0.80 12.93
CA GLY A 59 2.50 -2.21 13.26
C GLY A 59 3.27 -3.11 12.30
N LEU A 60 4.08 -4.02 12.85
CA LEU A 60 4.82 -4.98 12.03
C LEU A 60 3.92 -6.14 11.60
N VAL A 61 3.63 -6.21 10.31
CA VAL A 61 2.83 -7.29 9.71
C VAL A 61 3.69 -8.52 9.38
N GLY A 62 3.02 -9.58 8.89
CA GLY A 62 3.61 -10.85 8.54
C GLY A 62 4.26 -10.87 7.15
N LYS A 63 4.40 -12.08 6.60
CA LYS A 63 5.08 -12.30 5.30
C LYS A 63 4.32 -11.63 4.15
N ASN A 64 5.06 -11.20 3.14
CA ASN A 64 4.50 -10.86 1.83
C ASN A 64 3.74 -12.06 1.24
N ILE A 65 2.59 -11.81 0.62
CA ILE A 65 1.74 -12.85 0.02
C ILE A 65 2.50 -13.64 -1.07
N ASN A 66 3.31 -12.99 -1.90
CA ASN A 66 4.08 -13.69 -2.93
C ASN A 66 5.14 -14.62 -2.32
N ASP A 67 5.81 -14.19 -1.26
CA ASP A 67 6.80 -15.01 -0.57
C ASP A 67 6.13 -16.16 0.19
N LEU A 68 4.97 -15.91 0.79
CA LEU A 68 4.14 -16.94 1.39
C LEU A 68 3.73 -17.98 0.34
N ARG A 69 3.22 -17.54 -0.82
CA ARG A 69 2.85 -18.42 -1.94
C ARG A 69 4.02 -19.29 -2.39
N LYS A 70 5.20 -18.70 -2.60
CA LYS A 70 6.43 -19.41 -3.00
C LYS A 70 6.86 -20.47 -1.99
N SER A 71 6.57 -20.27 -0.71
CA SER A 71 6.89 -21.23 0.36
C SER A 71 5.92 -22.42 0.44
N LEU A 72 4.78 -22.37 -0.25
CA LEU A 72 3.78 -23.45 -0.23
C LEU A 72 4.09 -24.56 -1.25
N PRO A 73 3.64 -25.81 -1.00
CA PRO A 73 3.74 -26.89 -1.99
C PRO A 73 3.11 -26.49 -3.33
N GLY A 74 3.84 -26.70 -4.42
CA GLY A 74 3.40 -26.31 -5.77
C GLY A 74 3.26 -24.79 -5.98
N GLN A 75 3.80 -23.98 -5.07
CA GLN A 75 3.80 -22.51 -5.12
C GLN A 75 2.41 -21.91 -5.37
N LYS A 76 1.38 -22.49 -4.74
CA LYS A 76 0.00 -22.08 -4.90
C LYS A 76 -0.73 -22.08 -3.58
N PHE A 77 -1.70 -21.19 -3.47
CA PHE A 77 -2.67 -21.23 -2.38
C PHE A 77 -3.71 -22.32 -2.64
N SER A 78 -4.33 -22.79 -1.55
CA SER A 78 -5.61 -23.48 -1.67
C SER A 78 -6.68 -22.51 -2.20
N LEU A 79 -7.75 -23.04 -2.80
CA LEU A 79 -8.86 -22.20 -3.27
C LEU A 79 -9.44 -21.34 -2.13
N ASN A 80 -9.59 -21.92 -0.94
CA ASN A 80 -10.11 -21.22 0.24
C ASN A 80 -9.20 -20.03 0.62
N SER A 81 -7.89 -20.26 0.74
CA SER A 81 -6.94 -19.19 1.05
C SER A 81 -6.89 -18.11 -0.04
N ALA A 82 -6.98 -18.50 -1.31
CA ALA A 82 -7.00 -17.56 -2.43
C ALA A 82 -8.25 -16.66 -2.41
N ILE A 83 -9.44 -17.23 -2.18
CA ILE A 83 -10.69 -16.48 -2.04
C ILE A 83 -10.62 -15.53 -0.84
N HIS A 84 -10.15 -16.02 0.32
CA HIS A 84 -9.98 -15.21 1.52
C HIS A 84 -9.07 -14.00 1.26
N ILE A 85 -7.89 -14.25 0.67
CA ILE A 85 -6.96 -13.18 0.29
C ILE A 85 -7.64 -12.21 -0.66
N GLY A 86 -8.31 -12.71 -1.71
CA GLY A 86 -8.97 -11.88 -2.71
C GLY A 86 -10.01 -10.94 -2.10
N ILE A 87 -10.89 -11.45 -1.22
CA ILE A 87 -11.91 -10.63 -0.55
C ILE A 87 -11.25 -9.50 0.24
N HIS A 88 -10.29 -9.82 1.11
CA HIS A 88 -9.64 -8.81 1.94
C HIS A 88 -8.80 -7.82 1.14
N SER A 89 -8.09 -8.28 0.11
CA SER A 89 -7.29 -7.39 -0.73
C SER A 89 -8.17 -6.43 -1.55
N LEU A 90 -9.30 -6.90 -2.06
CA LEU A 90 -10.25 -6.06 -2.78
C LEU A 90 -10.92 -5.04 -1.83
N SER A 91 -11.26 -5.46 -0.61
CA SER A 91 -11.76 -4.56 0.43
C SER A 91 -10.74 -3.47 0.75
N GLY A 92 -9.46 -3.81 0.90
CA GLY A 92 -8.40 -2.81 1.11
C GLY A 92 -8.19 -1.86 -0.07
N ILE A 93 -8.36 -2.34 -1.32
CA ILE A 93 -8.38 -1.47 -2.51
C ILE A 93 -9.57 -0.50 -2.45
N GLY A 94 -10.75 -0.96 -2.01
CA GLY A 94 -11.91 -0.10 -1.79
C GLY A 94 -11.64 0.99 -0.74
N GLU A 95 -11.00 0.65 0.38
CA GLU A 95 -10.64 1.58 1.45
C GLU A 95 -9.66 2.67 0.99
N ILE A 96 -8.63 2.32 0.21
CA ILE A 96 -7.71 3.34 -0.33
C ILE A 96 -8.38 4.25 -1.36
N HIS A 97 -9.30 3.71 -2.17
CA HIS A 97 -10.10 4.52 -3.08
C HIS A 97 -11.01 5.48 -2.30
N GLN A 98 -11.60 5.03 -1.18
CA GLN A 98 -12.39 5.89 -0.30
C GLN A 98 -11.54 7.00 0.33
N ALA A 99 -10.28 6.75 0.64
CA ALA A 99 -9.31 7.76 1.09
C ALA A 99 -8.87 8.73 -0.03
N GLY A 100 -9.26 8.47 -1.27
CA GLY A 100 -9.01 9.35 -2.42
C GLY A 100 -7.73 9.04 -3.19
N ASP A 101 -7.10 7.89 -2.96
CA ASP A 101 -5.83 7.49 -3.57
C ASP A 101 -5.96 6.22 -4.45
N ILE A 102 -5.07 6.05 -5.41
CA ILE A 102 -4.88 4.82 -6.22
C ILE A 102 -3.48 4.24 -6.01
N LYS A 103 -3.30 2.91 -6.11
CA LYS A 103 -2.06 2.25 -5.69
C LYS A 103 -1.77 0.89 -6.36
N PRO A 104 -0.55 0.69 -6.94
CA PRO A 104 -0.01 -0.66 -7.13
C PRO A 104 0.41 -1.24 -5.77
N ALA A 105 -0.47 -2.04 -5.17
CA ALA A 105 -0.35 -2.45 -3.78
C ALA A 105 0.57 -3.67 -3.59
N ASN A 106 1.48 -3.58 -2.62
CA ASN A 106 2.13 -4.73 -2.03
C ASN A 106 1.27 -5.23 -0.85
N MET A 107 1.16 -6.55 -0.67
CA MET A 107 0.26 -7.14 0.33
C MET A 107 0.98 -8.14 1.23
N CYS A 108 0.66 -8.08 2.51
CA CYS A 108 1.21 -8.94 3.56
C CYS A 108 0.08 -9.57 4.38
N ILE A 109 0.35 -10.74 4.95
CA ILE A 109 -0.57 -11.36 5.91
C ILE A 109 -0.40 -10.75 7.31
N GLY A 110 -1.41 -10.91 8.16
CA GLY A 110 -1.31 -10.60 9.58
C GLY A 110 -0.32 -11.52 10.29
N ARG A 111 0.12 -11.06 11.46
CA ARG A 111 1.23 -11.67 12.21
C ARG A 111 0.80 -12.21 13.55
N ASP A 112 0.01 -11.44 14.28
CA ASP A 112 -0.36 -11.78 15.64
C ASP A 112 -1.34 -12.95 15.65
N PRO A 113 -1.30 -13.86 16.65
CA PRO A 113 -2.21 -15.00 16.72
C PRO A 113 -3.69 -14.63 16.62
N ALA A 114 -4.05 -13.44 17.14
CA ALA A 114 -5.41 -12.90 17.05
C ALA A 114 -5.79 -12.38 15.65
N ASP A 115 -4.82 -12.23 14.75
CA ASP A 115 -4.95 -11.57 13.45
C ASP A 115 -4.20 -12.30 12.32
N LEU A 116 -3.95 -13.61 12.46
CA LEU A 116 -3.26 -14.40 11.42
C LEU A 116 -4.00 -14.45 10.06
N ARG A 117 -5.28 -14.05 10.05
CA ARG A 117 -6.14 -14.01 8.87
C ARG A 117 -6.24 -12.62 8.24
N GLY A 118 -5.65 -11.60 8.85
CA GLY A 118 -5.59 -10.25 8.30
C GLY A 118 -4.80 -10.21 6.98
N VAL A 119 -5.18 -9.29 6.10
CA VAL A 119 -4.41 -8.94 4.90
C VAL A 119 -4.22 -7.43 4.91
N TYR A 120 -2.96 -7.02 4.75
CA TYR A 120 -2.52 -5.65 4.91
C TYR A 120 -1.86 -5.15 3.63
N ILE A 121 -2.30 -3.99 3.17
CA ILE A 121 -1.70 -3.29 2.04
C ILE A 121 -0.57 -2.39 2.56
N LEU A 122 0.64 -2.56 2.00
CA LEU A 122 1.87 -1.85 2.36
C LEU A 122 2.46 -1.08 1.17
N ASP A 123 3.40 -0.19 1.44
CA ASP A 123 4.23 0.56 0.46
C ASP A 123 3.42 1.62 -0.32
N TRP A 124 3.06 2.72 0.34
CA TRP A 124 2.20 3.78 -0.22
C TRP A 124 2.97 4.86 -0.97
N GLY A 125 4.29 4.71 -1.13
CA GLY A 125 5.12 5.70 -1.83
C GLY A 125 4.73 5.89 -3.31
N MET A 126 4.00 4.93 -3.89
CA MET A 126 3.48 5.04 -5.25
C MET A 126 2.04 5.55 -5.33
N CYS A 127 1.39 5.83 -4.20
CA CYS A 127 0.02 6.34 -4.19
C CYS A 127 -0.11 7.65 -4.95
N ARG A 128 -1.32 7.90 -5.44
CA ARG A 128 -1.65 9.18 -6.06
C ARG A 128 -3.10 9.56 -5.73
N LYS A 129 -3.28 10.78 -5.24
CA LYS A 129 -4.61 11.38 -5.11
C LYS A 129 -5.30 11.43 -6.47
N TYR A 130 -6.49 10.87 -6.57
CA TYR A 130 -7.33 10.93 -7.76
C TYR A 130 -8.54 11.89 -7.58
N VAL A 131 -8.79 12.33 -6.35
CA VAL A 131 -9.78 13.38 -6.01
C VAL A 131 -9.11 14.56 -5.30
N ASP A 132 -9.69 15.75 -5.49
CA ASP A 132 -9.35 16.94 -4.72
C ASP A 132 -10.08 16.97 -3.36
N ASP A 133 -9.82 18.01 -2.56
CA ASP A 133 -10.41 18.16 -1.22
C ASP A 133 -11.93 18.41 -1.25
N ASN A 134 -12.51 18.70 -2.42
CA ASN A 134 -13.95 18.83 -2.63
C ASN A 134 -14.58 17.53 -3.19
N GLY A 135 -13.79 16.46 -3.33
CA GLY A 135 -14.22 15.18 -3.90
C GLY A 135 -14.34 15.18 -5.43
N GLN A 136 -13.86 16.21 -6.13
CA GLN A 136 -13.85 16.24 -7.59
C GLN A 136 -12.67 15.45 -8.14
N LEU A 137 -12.91 14.71 -9.22
CA LEU A 137 -11.85 13.95 -9.89
C LEU A 137 -10.80 14.89 -10.49
N HIS A 138 -9.53 14.61 -10.19
CA HIS A 138 -8.44 15.29 -10.87
C HIS A 138 -8.46 15.00 -12.38
N LYS A 139 -8.15 16.02 -13.18
CA LYS A 139 -8.00 15.86 -14.62
C LYS A 139 -6.88 14.87 -14.90
N ARG A 140 -7.16 13.91 -15.79
CA ARG A 140 -6.15 12.94 -16.26
C ARG A 140 -4.98 13.68 -16.90
N ARG A 141 -3.77 13.25 -16.55
CA ARG A 141 -2.54 13.68 -17.23
C ARG A 141 -2.56 13.18 -18.68
N ILE A 142 -1.98 13.97 -19.59
CA ILE A 142 -1.83 13.59 -21.01
C ILE A 142 -0.93 12.35 -21.13
N LYS A 143 0.09 12.26 -20.28
CA LYS A 143 1.00 11.11 -20.20
C LYS A 143 1.38 10.87 -18.74
N ALA A 144 1.38 9.62 -18.32
CA ALA A 144 1.85 9.18 -17.02
C ALA A 144 3.00 8.19 -17.20
N ALA A 145 4.08 8.38 -16.45
CA ALA A 145 5.15 7.38 -16.44
C ALA A 145 4.59 6.05 -15.89
N PHE A 146 4.98 4.94 -16.52
CA PHE A 146 4.65 3.61 -16.03
C PHE A 146 5.11 3.44 -14.58
N ARG A 147 4.20 2.96 -13.72
CA ARG A 147 4.47 2.60 -12.33
C ARG A 147 3.82 1.25 -12.03
N GLY A 148 4.56 0.38 -11.37
CA GLY A 148 4.11 -0.97 -10.99
C GLY A 148 4.91 -2.08 -11.65
N THR A 149 4.40 -3.30 -11.52
CA THR A 149 5.05 -4.52 -12.01
C THR A 149 4.46 -4.90 -13.38
N PRO A 150 5.27 -5.04 -14.45
CA PRO A 150 4.77 -5.31 -15.80
C PRO A 150 3.84 -6.53 -15.94
N TYR A 151 4.03 -7.54 -15.10
CA TYR A 151 3.22 -8.76 -15.12
C TYR A 151 1.76 -8.55 -14.68
N TYR A 152 1.49 -7.52 -13.87
CA TYR A 152 0.16 -7.28 -13.28
C TYR A 152 -0.48 -5.98 -13.79
N CYS A 153 0.27 -5.15 -14.52
CA CYS A 153 -0.22 -3.84 -14.89
C CYS A 153 -1.36 -3.91 -15.91
N SER A 154 -2.28 -2.95 -15.83
CA SER A 154 -3.31 -2.78 -16.86
C SER A 154 -2.70 -2.37 -18.20
N VAL A 155 -3.47 -2.57 -19.26
CA VAL A 155 -3.14 -2.10 -20.61
C VAL A 155 -2.94 -0.58 -20.63
N ASN A 156 -3.72 0.17 -19.84
CA ASN A 156 -3.56 1.63 -19.71
C ASN A 156 -2.20 2.00 -19.13
N ALA A 157 -1.78 1.32 -18.07
CA ALA A 157 -0.48 1.55 -17.45
C ALA A 157 0.65 1.29 -18.45
N LEU A 158 0.58 0.18 -19.19
CA LEU A 158 1.56 -0.17 -20.23
C LEU A 158 1.66 0.90 -21.32
N PHE A 159 0.51 1.47 -21.73
CA PHE A 159 0.46 2.58 -22.68
C PHE A 159 0.71 3.96 -22.08
N CYS A 160 1.18 4.05 -20.82
CA CYS A 160 1.47 5.32 -20.15
C CYS A 160 0.25 6.25 -20.05
N VAL A 161 -0.95 5.68 -20.02
CA VAL A 161 -2.20 6.39 -19.75
C VAL A 161 -2.30 6.64 -18.25
N ASP A 162 -2.85 7.80 -17.88
CA ASP A 162 -3.02 8.15 -16.47
C ASP A 162 -3.94 7.16 -15.76
N GLN A 163 -3.36 6.45 -14.79
CA GLN A 163 -4.02 5.37 -14.05
C GLN A 163 -5.17 5.93 -13.20
N GLY A 164 -6.20 5.11 -13.02
CA GLY A 164 -7.31 5.32 -12.12
C GLY A 164 -7.73 4.03 -11.42
N ARG A 165 -8.84 4.09 -10.68
CA ARG A 165 -9.33 2.97 -9.86
C ARG A 165 -9.46 1.62 -10.60
N VAL A 166 -9.82 1.66 -11.88
CA VAL A 166 -9.94 0.45 -12.72
C VAL A 166 -8.60 -0.27 -12.91
N ASP A 167 -7.49 0.48 -12.90
CA ASP A 167 -6.16 -0.08 -13.11
C ASP A 167 -5.66 -0.83 -11.87
N ASP A 168 -6.09 -0.41 -10.68
CA ASP A 168 -5.83 -1.15 -9.43
C ASP A 168 -6.61 -2.47 -9.40
N VAL A 169 -7.88 -2.47 -9.86
CA VAL A 169 -8.69 -3.69 -9.96
C VAL A 169 -8.18 -4.62 -11.05
N TRP A 170 -7.58 -4.09 -12.12
CA TRP A 170 -6.93 -4.92 -13.14
C TRP A 170 -5.70 -5.65 -12.59
N ALA A 171 -4.95 -4.99 -11.70
CA ALA A 171 -3.74 -5.54 -11.11
C ALA A 171 -3.99 -6.48 -9.92
N TRP A 172 -5.23 -6.50 -9.39
CA TRP A 172 -5.70 -7.37 -8.32
C TRP A 172 -5.98 -8.79 -8.84
#